data_AF-A0A430B4S0-F1
#
_entry.id   AF-A0A430B4S0-F1
#
_cell.length_a   1.000
_cell.length_b   1.000
_cell.length_c   1.000
_cell.angle_alpha   90.00
_cell.angle_beta   90.00
_cell.angle_gamma   90.00
#
_symmetry.space_group_name_H-M   'P 1'
#
loop_
_entity.id
_entity.type
_entity.pdbx_description
1 polymer ?
#
loop_
_entity_poly.entity_id
_entity_poly.type
_entity_poly.pdbx_seq_one_letter_code
_entity_poly.pdbx_strand_id
1 'polypeptide(L)' 'MKNLIVLLWSLILGQVVGYIGGALTGGTYDFVQVTTISLICGVIIMLIGEAALPKKQKKSAAK' A
#
# COMPACT_ATOMS: atom_id res chain seq x y z
N MET A 1 -3.75 4.38 -14.34
CA MET A 1 -2.50 4.98 -13.81
C MET A 1 -2.46 5.09 -12.29
N LYS A 2 -3.56 5.46 -11.58
CA LYS A 2 -3.50 5.65 -10.12
C LYS A 2 -3.14 4.38 -9.32
N ASN A 3 -3.67 3.21 -9.70
CA ASN A 3 -3.52 1.99 -8.89
C ASN A 3 -2.08 1.46 -8.89
N LEU A 4 -1.36 1.57 -10.01
CA LEU A 4 0.05 1.18 -10.09
C LEU A 4 0.95 2.08 -9.23
N ILE A 5 0.65 3.38 -9.20
CA ILE A 5 1.35 4.36 -8.37
C ILE A 5 1.11 4.05 -6.88
N VAL A 6 -0.12 3.70 -6.49
CA VAL A 6 -0.45 3.29 -5.11
C VAL A 6 0.33 2.04 -4.70
N LEU A 7 0.45 1.04 -5.59
CA LEU A 7 1.24 -0.17 -5.33
C LEU A 7 2.72 0.14 -5.10
N LEU A 8 3.29 0.99 -5.96
CA LEU A 8 4.68 1.40 -5.88
C LEU A 8 4.97 2.17 -4.57
N TRP A 9 4.11 3.12 -4.22
CA TRP A 9 4.22 3.86 -2.96
C TRP A 9 4.00 2.98 -1.72
N SER A 10 3.06 2.03 -1.79
CA SER A 10 2.85 1.06 -0.71
C SER A 10 4.08 0.20 -0.45
N LEU A 11 4.79 -0.21 -1.52
CA LEU A 11 6.04 -0.96 -1.39
C LEU A 11 7.14 -0.12 -0.74
N ILE A 12 7.36 1.11 -1.22
CA ILE A 12 8.42 1.98 -0.68
C ILE A 12 8.15 2.30 0.80
N LEU A 13 6.94 2.75 1.12
CA LEU A 13 6.56 3.10 2.49
C LEU A 13 6.56 1.88 3.41
N GLY A 14 6.14 0.73 2.92
CA GLY A 14 6.17 -0.51 3.67
C GLY A 14 7.60 -0.94 4.04
N GLN A 15 8.59 -0.73 3.17
CA GLN A 15 10.01 -0.96 3.50
C GLN A 15 10.51 -0.02 4.59
N VAL A 16 10.18 1.27 4.51
CA VAL A 16 10.55 2.25 5.54
C VAL A 16 9.93 1.88 6.89
N VAL A 17 8.65 1.51 6.91
CA VAL A 17 7.96 1.07 8.13
C VAL A 17 8.55 -0.21 8.69
N GLY A 18 8.85 -1.21 7.85
CA GLY A 18 9.46 -2.46 8.30
C GLY A 18 10.86 -2.27 8.89
N TYR A 19 11.67 -1.40 8.27
CA TYR A 19 13.00 -1.07 8.78
C TYR A 19 12.93 -0.33 10.12
N ILE A 20 12.11 0.72 10.21
CA ILE A 20 11.93 1.49 11.44
C ILE A 20 11.31 0.62 12.55
N GLY A 21 10.32 -0.19 12.21
CA GLY A 21 9.66 -1.10 13.13
C GLY A 21 10.61 -2.16 13.70
N GLY A 22 11.46 -2.76 12.85
CA GLY A 22 12.51 -3.67 13.29
C GLY A 22 13.50 -2.99 14.24
N ALA A 23 14.00 -1.80 13.86
CA ALA A 23 14.93 -1.03 14.68
C ALA A 23 14.36 -0.64 16.06
N LEU A 24 13.07 -0.29 16.13
CA LEU A 24 12.40 0.09 17.38
C LEU A 24 12.07 -1.11 18.27
N THR A 25 11.77 -2.27 17.69
CA THR A 25 11.40 -3.49 18.43
C THR A 25 12.61 -4.33 18.83
N GLY A 26 13.82 -3.92 18.44
CA GLY A 26 15.04 -4.72 18.60
C GLY A 26 15.06 -5.97 17.72
N GLY A 27 14.15 -6.08 16.76
CA GLY A 27 14.04 -7.20 15.83
C GLY A 27 14.94 -7.03 14.61
N THR A 28 15.27 -8.14 13.96
CA THR A 28 16.01 -8.13 12.70
C THR A 28 15.10 -7.74 11.54
N TYR A 29 15.55 -6.81 10.71
CA TYR A 29 14.89 -6.49 9.45
C TYR A 29 15.08 -7.62 8.44
N ASP A 30 13.97 -8.16 7.92
CA ASP A 30 13.96 -9.13 6.82
C ASP A 30 13.25 -8.52 5.60
N PHE A 31 14.00 -8.34 4.52
CA PHE A 31 13.51 -7.77 3.27
C PHE A 31 12.36 -8.57 2.65
N VAL A 32 12.41 -9.90 2.69
CA VAL A 32 11.41 -10.78 2.06
C VAL A 32 10.09 -10.70 2.82
N GLN A 33 10.15 -10.73 4.15
CA GLN A 33 8.97 -10.60 5.00
C GLN A 33 8.31 -9.22 4.83
N VAL A 34 9.11 -8.15 4.89
CA VAL A 34 8.59 -6.79 4.75
C VAL A 34 8.01 -6.55 3.36
N THR A 35 8.62 -7.09 2.30
CA THR A 35 8.08 -7.00 0.93
C THR A 35 6.72 -7.68 0.81
N THR A 36 6.59 -8.88 1.39
CA THR A 36 5.35 -9.65 1.37
C THR A 36 4.22 -8.91 2.08
N ILE A 37 4.49 -8.38 3.28
CA ILE A 37 3.53 -7.59 4.07
C ILE A 37 3.13 -6.31 3.32
N SER A 38 4.10 -5.63 2.71
CA SER A 38 3.87 -4.37 1.97
C SER A 38 2.99 -4.58 0.73
N LEU A 39 3.12 -5.72 0.05
CA LEU A 39 2.25 -6.11 -1.06
C LEU A 39 0.82 -6.38 -0.60
N ILE A 40 0.65 -7.15 0.48
CA ILE A 40 -0.67 -7.44 1.07
C ILE A 40 -1.36 -6.13 1.49
N CYS A 41 -0.63 -5.25 2.16
CA CYS A 41 -1.13 -3.95 2.59
C CYS A 41 -1.54 -3.07 1.40
N GLY A 42 -0.75 -3.06 0.32
CA GLY A 42 -1.06 -2.32 -0.91
C GLY A 42 -2.35 -2.81 -1.58
N VAL A 43 -2.59 -4.13 -1.60
CA VAL A 43 -3.85 -4.71 -2.11
C VAL A 43 -5.03 -4.28 -1.25
N ILE A 44 -4.90 -4.31 0.08
CA ILE A 44 -5.95 -3.86 1.01
C ILE A 44 -6.29 -2.38 0.79
N ILE A 45 -5.28 -1.52 0.64
CA ILE A 45 -5.47 -0.09 0.39
C ILE A 45 -6.24 0.15 -0.92
N MET A 46 -5.98 -0.64 -1.97
CA MET A 46 -6.75 -0.53 -3.21
C MET A 46 -8.21 -0.94 -3.04
N LEU A 47 -8.47 -2.04 -2.33
CA LEU A 47 -9.83 -2.50 -2.06
C LEU A 47 -10.62 -1.46 -1.25
N ILE A 48 -9.97 -0.85 -0.25
CA ILE A 48 -10.55 0.26 0.51
C ILE A 48 -10.79 1.46 -0.40
N GLY A 49 -9.85 1.80 -1.29
CA GLY A 49 -10.01 2.87 -2.27
C GLY A 49 -11.24 2.69 -3.16
N GLU A 50 -11.49 1.47 -3.64
CA GLU A 50 -12.69 1.15 -4.43
C GLU A 50 -13.98 1.17 -3.60
N ALA A 51 -13.94 0.66 -2.37
CA ALA A 51 -15.11 0.60 -1.49
C ALA A 51 -15.49 1.96 -0.87
N ALA A 52 -14.50 2.82 -0.59
CA ALA A 52 -14.68 4.10 0.09
C ALA A 52 -15.01 5.26 -0.87
N LEU A 53 -14.85 5.08 -2.20
CA LEU A 53 -15.21 6.11 -3.17
C LEU A 53 -16.74 6.25 -3.28
N PRO A 54 -17.32 7.44 -2.99
CA PRO A 54 -18.75 7.65 -3.14
C PRO A 54 -19.17 7.57 -4.62
N LYS A 55 -20.23 6.82 -4.90
CA LYS A 55 -20.80 6.47 -6.23
C LYS A 55 -21.01 7.63 -7.23
N LYS A 56 -20.86 8.90 -6.85
CA LYS A 56 -21.19 10.07 -7.69
C LYS A 56 -20.15 10.44 -8.77
N GLN A 57 -18.93 9.91 -8.76
CA GLN A 57 -17.92 10.24 -9.78
C GLN A 57 -17.85 9.27 -10.98
N LYS A 58 -18.65 8.21 -11.01
CA LYS A 58 -18.64 7.24 -12.13
C LYS A 58 -19.14 7.81 -13.47
N LYS A 59 -19.67 9.04 -13.51
CA LYS A 59 -20.29 9.66 -14.70
C LYS A 59 -19.48 10.78 -15.38
N SER A 60 -18.32 11.19 -14.85
CA SER A 60 -17.54 12.32 -15.43
C SER A 60 -16.19 11.94 -16.04
N ALA A 61 -15.80 10.65 -16.00
CA ALA A 61 -14.54 10.17 -16.58
C ALA A 61 -14.76 9.28 -17.83
N ALA A 62 -15.97 9.32 -18.40
CA ALA A 62 -16.32 8.66 -19.67
C ALA A 62 -16.68 9.71 -20.74
N LYS A 63 -15.98 10.85 -20.75
CA LYS A 63 -16.00 11.81 -21.84
C LYS A 63 -14.59 11.99 -22.36
#